data_AF-A0A969I4Q4-F1
#
_entry.id   AF-A0A969I4Q4-F1
#
_cell.length_a   1.000
_cell.length_b   1.000
_cell.length_c   1.000
_cell.angle_alpha   90.00
_cell.angle_beta   90.00
_cell.angle_gamma   90.00
#
_symmetry.space_group_name_H-M   'P 1'
#
loop_
_entity.id
_entity.type
_entity.pdbx_description
1 polymer ?
#
loop_
_entity_poly.entity_id
_entity_poly.type
_entity_poly.pdbx_seq_one_letter_code
_entity_poly.pdbx_strand_id
1 'polypeptide(L)'
;MSLNLNVATSEPRIEIAPVGNPQLPADGRSTLDFAGTIQAGEGEMLAGETVVTLTASAGEWQGADYDEDRPGFQVLAQDGQFRARLRSDLTAQKVTVRAAIDPEAIAQPEPSPDNPEAIPLAIAAAEIPDTPLEARTQIQFVPHLRPSLLAGVLRFRVGEPALDYWGSFRDFLNPDLLDEGMQVDFSSAVFATASFGEWRFTGAYNSERSLNETCDGITRLFRGPQFCEQQYPTYGDNSTTEYLTPSLDSVYARFERASPVPNAETDYIMWGDYTTSEFARASQLFTGINRQLSGFKGNYSIGALQLTALYSDKIEGFQRDTITPDGTSGYYFLSRRLVQGGSERVFVEVERLNEPGVVVERRSLQRGSDYEIDYDRGTLLLRQPLRQVEFDLFGESLAQRLVATYQFEGADSGDTALYGARASTTSNVALGAKVGQR
;
A
#
# COMPACT_ATOMS: atom_id res chain seq x y z
N MET A 1 -51.49 19.19 -35.62
CA MET A 1 -50.59 19.35 -34.46
C MET A 1 -49.72 18.10 -34.43
N SER A 2 -48.54 18.15 -35.03
CA SER A 2 -47.60 17.04 -35.11
C SER A 2 -46.71 17.08 -33.85
N LEU A 3 -46.81 16.06 -33.01
CA LEU A 3 -45.89 15.84 -31.89
C LEU A 3 -44.61 15.22 -32.46
N ASN A 4 -43.49 15.95 -32.40
CA ASN A 4 -42.16 15.37 -32.54
C ASN A 4 -41.75 14.80 -31.19
N LEU A 5 -41.77 13.47 -31.08
CA LEU A 5 -41.18 12.75 -29.96
C LEU A 5 -39.69 12.54 -30.30
N ASN A 6 -38.81 13.36 -29.74
CA ASN A 6 -37.37 13.06 -29.73
C ASN A 6 -37.15 12.00 -28.65
N VAL A 7 -37.13 10.73 -29.05
CA VAL A 7 -36.59 9.65 -28.22
C VAL A 7 -35.07 9.74 -28.33
N ALA A 8 -34.41 10.12 -27.25
CA ALA A 8 -32.96 10.04 -27.15
C ALA A 8 -32.59 8.57 -26.96
N THR A 9 -32.34 7.86 -28.06
CA THR A 9 -31.75 6.51 -28.03
C THR A 9 -30.30 6.66 -27.59
N SER A 10 -29.98 6.29 -26.35
CA SER A 10 -28.60 6.21 -25.87
C SER A 10 -27.90 5.01 -26.49
N GLU A 11 -26.74 5.25 -27.10
CA GLU A 11 -25.97 4.22 -27.78
C GLU A 11 -25.24 3.29 -26.78
N PRO A 12 -25.05 2.01 -27.16
CA PRO A 12 -24.23 1.06 -26.42
C PRO A 12 -22.80 1.59 -26.25
N ARG A 13 -22.18 1.30 -25.10
CA ARG A 13 -20.81 1.74 -24.80
C ARG A 13 -20.03 0.73 -23.97
N ILE A 14 -18.73 0.69 -24.20
CA ILE A 14 -17.76 0.00 -23.34
C ILE A 14 -16.95 1.04 -22.58
N GLU A 15 -16.59 0.74 -21.34
CA GLU A 15 -15.70 1.54 -20.52
C GLU A 15 -14.60 0.65 -19.92
N ILE A 16 -13.40 1.20 -19.75
CA ILE A 16 -12.28 0.53 -19.08
C ILE A 16 -11.49 1.53 -18.25
N ALA A 17 -11.23 1.20 -16.99
CA ALA A 17 -10.48 2.05 -16.07
C ALA A 17 -9.55 1.23 -15.17
N PRO A 18 -8.41 1.81 -14.75
CA PRO A 18 -7.55 1.20 -13.75
C PRO A 18 -8.24 1.19 -12.37
N VAL A 19 -8.07 0.10 -11.64
CA VAL A 19 -8.54 -0.07 -10.26
C VAL A 19 -7.45 0.44 -9.33
N GLY A 20 -7.39 1.77 -9.14
CA GLY A 20 -6.44 2.44 -8.26
C GLY A 20 -5.56 3.46 -8.97
N ASN A 21 -4.34 3.66 -8.46
CA ASN A 21 -3.41 4.65 -9.00
C ASN A 21 -2.97 4.29 -10.43
N PRO A 22 -3.18 5.14 -11.44
CA PRO A 22 -2.78 4.89 -12.83
C PRO A 22 -1.26 5.01 -13.06
N GLN A 23 -0.44 5.07 -12.01
CA GLN A 23 1.02 5.07 -12.08
C GLN A 23 1.58 3.77 -11.53
N LEU A 24 2.38 3.10 -12.36
CA LEU A 24 2.96 1.80 -12.07
C LEU A 24 4.49 1.87 -12.20
N PRO A 25 5.30 1.42 -11.23
CA PRO A 25 6.74 1.36 -11.42
C PRO A 25 7.12 0.49 -12.62
N ALA A 26 8.01 1.00 -13.47
CA ALA A 26 8.60 0.29 -14.61
C ALA A 26 9.68 -0.69 -14.12
N ASP A 27 9.27 -1.69 -13.35
CA ASP A 27 10.15 -2.66 -12.69
C ASP A 27 9.92 -4.10 -13.17
N GLY A 28 9.11 -4.30 -14.22
CA GLY A 28 8.87 -5.62 -14.80
C GLY A 28 7.95 -6.54 -13.99
N ARG A 29 7.41 -6.07 -12.86
CA ARG A 29 6.66 -6.91 -11.91
C ARG A 29 5.47 -6.22 -11.25
N SER A 30 5.47 -4.89 -11.19
CA SER A 30 4.34 -4.15 -10.66
C SER A 30 3.12 -4.45 -11.52
N THR A 31 1.97 -4.69 -10.88
CA THR A 31 0.73 -5.01 -11.58
C THR A 31 -0.35 -3.99 -11.28
N LEU A 32 -1.18 -3.69 -12.26
CA LEU A 32 -2.37 -2.86 -12.12
C LEU A 32 -3.58 -3.62 -12.64
N ASP A 33 -4.62 -3.69 -11.81
CA ASP A 33 -5.89 -4.29 -12.20
C ASP A 33 -6.70 -3.26 -13.00
N PHE A 34 -7.41 -3.73 -14.02
CA PHE A 34 -8.37 -3.00 -14.83
C PHE A 34 -9.75 -3.60 -14.63
N ALA A 35 -10.74 -2.73 -14.53
CA ALA A 35 -12.15 -3.10 -14.56
C ALA A 35 -12.82 -2.39 -15.73
N GLY A 36 -13.73 -3.08 -16.40
CA GLY A 36 -14.52 -2.49 -17.46
C GLY A 36 -15.97 -2.94 -17.41
N THR A 37 -16.81 -2.12 -18.03
CA THR A 37 -18.25 -2.32 -18.10
C THR A 37 -18.72 -2.17 -19.54
N ILE A 38 -19.79 -2.87 -19.89
CA ILE A 38 -20.40 -2.88 -21.21
C ILE A 38 -21.90 -2.62 -21.02
N GLN A 39 -22.40 -1.60 -21.70
CA GLN A 39 -23.81 -1.21 -21.65
C GLN A 39 -24.44 -1.35 -23.02
N ALA A 40 -25.63 -1.96 -23.07
CA ALA A 40 -26.40 -2.22 -24.28
C ALA A 40 -27.16 -0.96 -24.79
N GLY A 41 -27.43 -0.02 -23.88
CA GLY A 41 -28.25 1.17 -24.11
C GLY A 41 -29.02 1.53 -22.84
N GLU A 42 -29.51 2.75 -22.74
CA GLU A 42 -30.33 3.35 -21.65
C GLU A 42 -29.74 3.24 -20.23
N GLY A 43 -28.45 2.92 -20.12
CA GLY A 43 -27.76 2.68 -18.85
C GLY A 43 -27.81 1.22 -18.38
N GLU A 44 -28.44 0.32 -19.14
CA GLU A 44 -28.53 -1.10 -18.84
C GLU A 44 -27.23 -1.83 -19.20
N MET A 45 -26.79 -2.72 -18.31
CA MET A 45 -25.62 -3.57 -18.54
C MET A 45 -25.96 -4.64 -19.58
N LEU A 46 -25.00 -4.96 -20.45
CA LEU A 46 -25.15 -6.05 -21.42
C LEU A 46 -25.34 -7.38 -20.69
N ALA A 47 -26.46 -8.08 -20.90
CA ALA A 47 -26.73 -9.35 -20.24
C ALA A 47 -25.95 -10.50 -20.89
N GLY A 48 -25.46 -11.44 -20.07
CA GLY A 48 -24.80 -12.67 -20.54
C GLY A 48 -23.30 -12.53 -20.80
N GLU A 49 -22.75 -13.48 -21.57
CA GLU A 49 -21.31 -13.61 -21.79
C GLU A 49 -20.87 -12.94 -23.10
N THR A 50 -19.80 -12.16 -23.04
CA THR A 50 -19.22 -11.49 -24.21
C THR A 50 -17.70 -11.48 -24.10
N VAL A 51 -17.00 -11.77 -25.20
CA VAL A 51 -15.53 -11.74 -25.24
C VAL A 51 -15.05 -10.31 -25.53
N VAL A 52 -14.20 -9.78 -24.67
CA VAL A 52 -13.55 -8.47 -24.83
C VAL A 52 -12.09 -8.67 -25.15
N THR A 53 -11.62 -8.00 -26.21
CA THR A 53 -10.20 -8.01 -26.59
C THR A 53 -9.49 -6.80 -25.99
N LEU A 54 -8.44 -7.06 -25.22
CA LEU A 54 -7.61 -6.05 -24.56
C LEU A 54 -6.26 -5.93 -25.26
N THR A 55 -5.81 -4.70 -25.46
CA THR A 55 -4.47 -4.39 -25.97
C THR A 55 -3.83 -3.28 -25.14
N ALA A 56 -2.52 -3.38 -24.93
CA ALA A 56 -1.74 -2.37 -24.25
C ALA A 56 -0.54 -2.00 -25.13
N SER A 57 -0.20 -0.71 -25.21
CA SER A 57 0.98 -0.27 -25.97
C SER A 57 2.30 -0.74 -25.35
N ALA A 58 2.27 -1.14 -24.07
CA ALA A 58 3.40 -1.71 -23.35
C ALA A 58 2.93 -2.47 -22.10
N GLY A 59 3.82 -3.28 -21.52
CA GLY A 59 3.47 -4.22 -20.45
C GLY A 59 2.86 -5.52 -20.98
N GLU A 60 2.52 -6.41 -20.06
CA GLU A 60 2.07 -7.78 -20.39
C GLU A 60 0.83 -8.14 -19.58
N TRP A 61 -0.25 -8.55 -20.26
CA TRP A 61 -1.47 -9.02 -19.60
C TRP A 61 -1.20 -10.33 -18.85
N GLN A 62 -1.81 -10.48 -17.67
CA GLN A 62 -1.64 -11.62 -16.79
C GLN A 62 -2.97 -12.36 -16.66
N GLY A 63 -2.99 -13.65 -16.95
CA GLY A 63 -4.18 -14.51 -16.82
C GLY A 63 -4.20 -15.62 -17.86
N ALA A 64 -5.27 -16.41 -17.84
CA ALA A 64 -5.59 -17.29 -18.95
C ALA A 64 -6.26 -16.46 -20.05
N ASP A 65 -5.74 -16.56 -21.26
CA ASP A 65 -6.36 -15.97 -22.43
C ASP A 65 -7.55 -16.85 -22.85
N TYR A 66 -8.70 -16.24 -23.13
CA TYR A 66 -9.88 -16.98 -23.57
C TYR A 66 -9.70 -17.59 -24.96
N ASP A 67 -8.90 -16.95 -25.83
CA ASP A 67 -8.65 -17.41 -27.21
C ASP A 67 -7.26 -16.96 -27.69
N GLU A 68 -6.26 -17.81 -27.46
CA GLU A 68 -4.85 -17.57 -27.80
C GLU A 68 -4.58 -17.44 -29.31
N ASP A 69 -5.49 -17.93 -30.16
CA ASP A 69 -5.34 -17.86 -31.62
C ASP A 69 -5.69 -16.46 -32.16
N ARG A 70 -6.33 -15.61 -31.35
CA ARG A 70 -6.72 -14.25 -31.72
C ARG A 70 -5.71 -13.21 -31.23
N PRO A 71 -5.43 -12.16 -32.04
CA PRO A 71 -4.52 -11.10 -31.63
C PRO A 71 -5.11 -10.23 -30.51
N GLY A 72 -4.40 -10.12 -29.40
CA GLY A 72 -4.82 -9.36 -28.21
C GLY A 72 -4.71 -10.21 -26.96
N PHE A 73 -5.35 -9.76 -25.88
CA PHE A 73 -5.61 -10.58 -24.69
C PHE A 73 -7.12 -10.63 -24.45
N GLN A 74 -7.70 -11.83 -24.44
CA GLN A 74 -9.14 -12.02 -24.51
C GLN A 74 -9.67 -12.36 -23.13
N VAL A 75 -10.64 -11.57 -22.66
CA VAL A 75 -11.30 -11.77 -21.36
C VAL A 75 -12.80 -11.93 -21.56
N LEU A 76 -13.39 -12.83 -20.78
CA LEU A 76 -14.84 -13.03 -20.77
C LEU A 76 -15.49 -11.98 -19.85
N ALA A 77 -16.36 -11.15 -20.41
CA ALA A 77 -17.27 -10.30 -19.66
C ALA A 77 -18.52 -11.10 -19.32
N GLN A 78 -18.94 -11.05 -18.06
CA GLN A 78 -20.17 -11.66 -17.57
C GLN A 78 -21.10 -10.56 -17.08
N ASP A 79 -22.34 -10.54 -17.58
CA ASP A 79 -23.34 -9.52 -17.29
C ASP A 79 -22.77 -8.09 -17.43
N GLY A 80 -22.03 -7.91 -18.52
CA GLY A 80 -21.48 -6.62 -18.92
C GLY A 80 -20.30 -6.17 -18.09
N GLN A 81 -19.68 -7.03 -17.26
CA GLN A 81 -18.52 -6.68 -16.44
C GLN A 81 -17.33 -7.58 -16.74
N PHE A 82 -16.12 -6.99 -16.80
CA PHE A 82 -14.89 -7.75 -16.95
C PHE A 82 -13.74 -7.15 -16.12
N ARG A 83 -12.73 -7.98 -15.85
CA ARG A 83 -11.49 -7.58 -15.15
C ARG A 83 -10.28 -8.19 -15.83
N ALA A 84 -9.18 -7.46 -15.80
CA ALA A 84 -7.90 -7.93 -16.32
C ALA A 84 -6.74 -7.33 -15.52
N ARG A 85 -5.58 -7.99 -15.53
CA ARG A 85 -4.38 -7.52 -14.82
C ARG A 85 -3.26 -7.28 -15.80
N LEU A 86 -2.65 -6.09 -15.75
CA LEU A 86 -1.50 -5.73 -16.56
C LEU A 86 -0.24 -5.64 -15.70
N ARG A 87 0.85 -6.30 -16.12
CA ARG A 87 2.18 -6.19 -15.51
C ARG A 87 3.02 -5.15 -16.24
N SER A 88 3.74 -4.30 -15.50
CA SER A 88 4.66 -3.31 -16.08
C SER A 88 5.83 -3.98 -16.78
N ASP A 89 6.43 -3.25 -17.73
CA ASP A 89 7.74 -3.58 -18.29
C ASP A 89 8.86 -2.87 -17.52
N LEU A 90 10.08 -2.87 -18.07
CA LEU A 90 11.26 -2.21 -17.49
C LEU A 90 11.46 -0.76 -17.98
N THR A 91 10.59 -0.25 -18.86
CA THR A 91 10.77 1.04 -19.53
C THR A 91 9.73 2.05 -19.03
N ALA A 92 10.19 3.19 -18.52
CA ALA A 92 9.29 4.26 -18.13
C ALA A 92 8.64 4.93 -19.36
N GLN A 93 7.31 4.86 -19.47
CA GLN A 93 6.57 5.39 -20.60
C GLN A 93 5.07 5.56 -20.29
N LYS A 94 4.35 6.32 -21.12
CA LYS A 94 2.88 6.34 -21.09
C LYS A 94 2.35 5.12 -21.82
N VAL A 95 1.39 4.42 -21.21
CA VAL A 95 0.79 3.21 -21.77
C VAL A 95 -0.67 3.47 -22.07
N THR A 96 -1.05 3.25 -23.33
CA THR A 96 -2.45 3.29 -23.75
C THR A 96 -3.01 1.88 -23.67
N VAL A 97 -4.09 1.72 -22.91
CA VAL A 97 -4.86 0.49 -22.80
C VAL A 97 -6.14 0.66 -23.59
N ARG A 98 -6.46 -0.32 -24.42
CA ARG A 98 -7.65 -0.35 -25.27
C ARG A 98 -8.44 -1.62 -25.00
N ALA A 99 -9.76 -1.48 -24.84
CA ALA A 99 -10.72 -2.57 -24.82
C ALA A 99 -11.60 -2.47 -26.06
N ALA A 100 -11.87 -3.60 -26.73
CA ALA A 100 -12.72 -3.66 -27.90
C ALA A 100 -13.59 -4.91 -27.90
N ILE A 101 -14.81 -4.78 -28.41
CA ILE A 101 -15.71 -5.91 -28.72
C ILE A 101 -15.80 -6.02 -30.23
N ASP A 102 -15.51 -7.21 -30.75
CA ASP A 102 -15.58 -7.50 -32.18
C ASP A 102 -16.95 -8.15 -32.49
N PRO A 103 -17.80 -7.54 -33.33
CA PRO A 103 -19.15 -8.04 -33.60
C PRO A 103 -19.18 -9.43 -34.28
N GLU A 104 -18.10 -9.88 -34.91
CA GLU A 104 -18.01 -11.23 -35.50
C GLU A 104 -17.78 -12.34 -34.44
N ALA A 105 -17.49 -12.00 -33.18
CA ALA A 105 -17.02 -12.93 -32.16
C ALA A 105 -18.11 -13.54 -31.24
N ILE A 106 -19.39 -13.27 -31.51
CA ILE A 106 -20.48 -13.91 -30.76
C ILE A 106 -20.50 -15.38 -31.18
N ALA A 107 -20.01 -16.24 -30.28
CA ALA A 107 -19.98 -17.68 -30.44
C ALA A 107 -21.29 -18.19 -31.06
N GLN A 108 -21.24 -18.65 -32.31
CA GLN A 108 -22.23 -19.62 -32.78
C GLN A 108 -21.93 -20.89 -31.98
N PRO A 109 -22.82 -21.35 -31.09
CA PRO A 109 -22.55 -22.58 -30.38
C PRO A 109 -22.60 -23.69 -31.42
N GLU A 110 -21.52 -24.44 -31.60
CA GLU A 110 -21.55 -25.60 -32.49
C GLU A 110 -22.67 -26.55 -31.98
N PRO A 111 -23.60 -26.97 -32.85
CA PRO A 111 -24.68 -27.84 -32.44
C PRO A 111 -24.11 -29.16 -31.91
N SER A 112 -24.62 -29.61 -30.77
CA SER A 112 -24.23 -30.90 -30.19
C SER A 112 -24.41 -32.02 -31.23
N PRO A 113 -23.41 -32.91 -31.43
CA PRO A 113 -23.53 -34.02 -32.38
C PRO A 113 -24.70 -34.97 -32.04
N ASP A 114 -25.13 -34.99 -30.78
CA ASP A 114 -26.23 -35.82 -30.30
C ASP A 114 -27.62 -35.18 -30.47
N ASN A 115 -27.69 -33.87 -30.77
CA ASN A 115 -28.96 -33.18 -31.05
C ASN A 115 -28.76 -31.93 -31.93
N PRO A 116 -28.70 -32.08 -33.26
CA PRO A 116 -28.44 -30.98 -34.19
C PRO A 116 -29.59 -29.96 -34.29
N GLU A 117 -30.75 -30.23 -33.69
CA GLU A 117 -31.90 -29.32 -33.64
C GLU A 117 -32.05 -28.59 -32.29
N ALA A 118 -31.16 -28.84 -31.32
CA ALA A 118 -31.13 -28.05 -30.10
C ALA A 118 -30.72 -26.62 -30.45
N ILE A 119 -31.69 -25.70 -30.44
CA ILE A 119 -31.43 -24.25 -30.50
C ILE A 119 -30.54 -23.94 -29.29
N PRO A 120 -29.26 -23.58 -29.48
CA PRO A 120 -28.48 -23.07 -28.38
C PRO A 120 -29.21 -21.85 -27.83
N LEU A 121 -29.29 -21.68 -26.50
CA LEU A 121 -29.78 -20.43 -25.93
C LEU A 121 -28.82 -19.31 -26.39
N ALA A 122 -29.13 -18.73 -27.55
CA ALA A 122 -28.48 -17.53 -28.04
C ALA A 122 -28.88 -16.41 -27.09
N ILE A 123 -27.94 -16.04 -26.22
CA ILE A 123 -27.94 -14.74 -25.55
C ILE A 123 -28.12 -13.69 -26.65
N ALA A 124 -28.97 -12.71 -26.39
CA ALA A 124 -29.51 -11.77 -27.36
C ALA A 124 -28.43 -11.14 -28.26
N ALA A 125 -28.26 -11.70 -29.47
CA ALA A 125 -27.55 -11.05 -30.57
C ALA A 125 -28.27 -9.78 -31.08
N ALA A 126 -29.33 -9.33 -30.41
CA ALA A 126 -30.18 -8.21 -30.80
C ALA A 126 -29.72 -6.85 -30.20
N GLU A 127 -28.74 -6.82 -29.30
CA GLU A 127 -28.37 -5.62 -28.54
C GLU A 127 -26.93 -5.13 -28.75
N ILE A 128 -26.10 -5.85 -29.53
CA ILE A 128 -24.73 -5.42 -29.86
C ILE A 128 -24.76 -4.72 -31.22
N PRO A 129 -24.27 -3.47 -31.34
CA PRO A 129 -24.33 -2.70 -32.58
C PRO A 129 -23.37 -3.27 -33.66
N ASP A 130 -23.70 -3.05 -34.93
CA ASP A 130 -22.85 -3.39 -36.10
C ASP A 130 -21.49 -2.65 -36.12
N THR A 131 -21.30 -1.68 -35.23
CA THR A 131 -20.05 -0.92 -35.08
C THR A 131 -19.20 -1.47 -33.93
N PRO A 132 -17.89 -1.69 -34.13
CA PRO A 132 -17.01 -2.15 -33.05
C PRO A 132 -17.00 -1.15 -31.90
N LEU A 133 -17.39 -1.62 -30.71
CA LEU A 133 -17.35 -0.83 -29.48
C LEU A 133 -15.92 -0.79 -28.97
N GLU A 134 -15.35 0.41 -28.82
CA GLU A 134 -13.98 0.60 -28.32
C GLU A 134 -13.92 1.61 -27.17
N ALA A 135 -13.09 1.30 -26.16
CA ALA A 135 -12.71 2.24 -25.10
C ALA A 135 -11.20 2.30 -24.94
N ARG A 136 -10.70 3.47 -24.52
CA ARG A 136 -9.28 3.69 -24.26
C ARG A 136 -9.07 4.40 -22.95
N THR A 137 -8.04 3.99 -22.23
CA THR A 137 -7.56 4.65 -21.02
C THR A 137 -6.04 4.74 -21.05
N GLN A 138 -5.48 5.65 -20.25
CA GLN A 138 -4.04 5.88 -20.18
C GLN A 138 -3.54 5.65 -18.76
N ILE A 139 -2.42 4.93 -18.66
CA ILE A 139 -1.64 4.77 -17.44
C ILE A 139 -0.19 5.20 -17.70
N GLN A 140 0.62 5.27 -16.66
CA GLN A 140 2.03 5.64 -16.78
C GLN A 140 2.93 4.65 -16.06
N PHE A 141 3.89 4.10 -16.80
CA PHE A 141 5.04 3.42 -16.23
C PHE A 141 6.07 4.46 -15.79
N VAL A 142 6.34 4.53 -14.48
CA VAL A 142 7.27 5.51 -13.90
C VAL A 142 8.64 4.89 -13.66
N PRO A 143 9.75 5.65 -13.79
CA PRO A 143 11.09 5.10 -13.61
C PRO A 143 11.24 4.42 -12.25
N HIS A 144 11.61 3.14 -12.24
CA HIS A 144 11.93 2.44 -11.00
C HIS A 144 13.29 2.86 -10.45
N LEU A 145 14.25 3.20 -11.33
CA LEU A 145 15.63 3.54 -10.97
C LEU A 145 15.85 5.06 -11.06
N ARG A 146 16.16 5.67 -9.90
CA ARG A 146 16.71 7.04 -9.87
C ARG A 146 18.23 6.96 -10.11
N PRO A 147 18.85 7.95 -10.78
CA PRO A 147 20.30 8.08 -10.73
C PRO A 147 20.78 8.10 -9.27
N SER A 148 22.00 7.61 -9.03
CA SER A 148 22.57 7.61 -7.69
C SER A 148 22.56 9.02 -7.12
N LEU A 149 22.06 9.17 -5.89
CA LEU A 149 21.97 10.43 -5.18
C LEU A 149 22.81 10.33 -3.92
N LEU A 150 23.61 11.35 -3.64
CA LEU A 150 24.29 11.53 -2.37
C LEU A 150 24.03 12.96 -1.92
N ALA A 151 23.43 13.10 -0.75
CA ALA A 151 23.19 14.38 -0.11
C ALA A 151 23.63 14.29 1.34
N GLY A 152 24.21 15.35 1.88
CA GLY A 152 24.62 15.36 3.28
C GLY A 152 25.05 16.73 3.76
N VAL A 153 25.13 16.85 5.08
CA VAL A 153 25.56 18.06 5.78
C VAL A 153 26.67 17.65 6.73
N LEU A 154 27.72 18.45 6.77
CA LEU A 154 28.80 18.38 7.76
C LEU A 154 28.78 19.70 8.53
N ARG A 155 28.68 19.62 9.86
CA ARG A 155 28.83 20.77 10.75
C ARG A 155 30.12 20.58 11.52
N PHE A 156 30.96 21.61 11.47
CA PHE A 156 32.18 21.70 12.27
C PHE A 156 32.10 22.99 13.06
N ARG A 157 32.27 22.90 14.38
CA ARG A 157 32.20 24.05 15.28
C ARG A 157 33.40 24.03 16.20
N VAL A 158 33.98 25.22 16.38
CA VAL A 158 35.03 25.46 17.37
C VAL A 158 34.62 26.72 18.13
N GLY A 159 34.47 26.60 19.45
CA GLY A 159 34.05 27.73 20.29
C GLY A 159 33.56 27.27 21.66
N GLU A 160 33.18 28.23 22.48
CA GLU A 160 32.63 27.93 23.81
C GLU A 160 31.25 27.27 23.70
N PRO A 161 30.97 26.19 24.45
CA PRO A 161 29.73 25.41 24.35
C PRO A 161 28.47 26.26 24.49
N ALA A 162 28.48 27.24 25.39
CA ALA A 162 27.37 28.17 25.65
C ALA A 162 26.95 29.03 24.43
N LEU A 163 27.77 29.08 23.37
CA LEU A 163 27.49 29.81 22.13
C LEU A 163 26.91 28.92 21.01
N ASP A 164 26.34 27.74 21.32
CA ASP A 164 25.70 26.88 20.30
C ASP A 164 24.27 27.38 20.00
N TYR A 165 24.16 28.38 19.13
CA TYR A 165 22.86 28.91 18.70
C TYR A 165 22.06 27.93 17.81
N TRP A 166 22.68 26.84 17.35
CA TRP A 166 22.06 25.85 16.46
C TRP A 166 21.81 24.50 17.14
N GLY A 167 22.22 24.37 18.40
CA GLY A 167 21.97 23.19 19.23
C GLY A 167 20.55 23.15 19.78
N SER A 168 20.32 22.21 20.70
CA SER A 168 19.04 22.13 21.40
C SER A 168 18.78 23.42 22.19
N PHE A 169 17.57 23.94 22.11
CA PHE A 169 17.16 25.11 22.90
C PHE A 169 17.26 24.85 24.42
N ARG A 170 17.26 23.58 24.86
CA ARG A 170 17.45 23.23 26.27
C ARG A 170 18.87 23.51 26.78
N ASP A 171 19.84 23.50 25.87
CA ASP A 171 21.26 23.72 26.21
C ASP A 171 21.64 25.20 26.11
N PHE A 172 20.79 26.00 25.43
CA PHE A 172 20.90 27.44 25.35
C PHE A 172 20.74 28.05 26.74
N LEU A 173 21.84 28.62 27.28
CA LEU A 173 21.95 29.19 28.64
C LEU A 173 22.12 28.17 29.77
N ASN A 174 22.59 26.95 29.50
CA ASN A 174 23.03 26.08 30.59
C ASN A 174 24.26 26.69 31.30
N PRO A 175 24.16 27.09 32.59
CA PRO A 175 25.26 27.74 33.29
C PRO A 175 26.48 26.83 33.48
N ASP A 176 26.27 25.51 33.48
CA ASP A 176 27.36 24.54 33.60
C ASP A 176 28.30 24.59 32.37
N LEU A 177 27.79 25.05 31.22
CA LEU A 177 28.53 25.15 29.96
C LEU A 177 29.33 26.46 29.82
N LEU A 178 29.18 27.42 30.74
CA LEU A 178 29.87 28.71 30.67
C LEU A 178 31.36 28.61 31.02
N ASP A 179 31.74 27.61 31.82
CA ASP A 179 33.11 27.43 32.33
C ASP A 179 33.91 26.35 31.57
N GLU A 180 33.29 25.66 30.60
CA GLU A 180 33.88 24.52 29.89
C GLU A 180 34.96 24.90 28.85
N GLY A 181 35.18 26.20 28.60
CA GLY A 181 36.24 26.69 27.71
C GLY A 181 35.99 26.35 26.24
N MET A 182 37.05 26.12 25.46
CA MET A 182 36.94 25.84 24.01
C MET A 182 36.53 24.39 23.73
N GLN A 183 35.42 24.21 23.01
CA GLN A 183 34.95 22.93 22.51
C GLN A 183 35.14 22.81 20.99
N VAL A 184 35.37 21.59 20.52
CA VAL A 184 35.39 21.24 19.09
C VAL A 184 34.30 20.19 18.84
N ASP A 185 33.29 20.55 18.07
CA ASP A 185 32.18 19.68 17.70
C ASP A 185 32.22 19.34 16.22
N PHE A 186 31.89 18.09 15.91
CA PHE A 186 31.71 17.61 14.56
C PHE A 186 30.41 16.80 14.47
N SER A 187 29.56 17.16 13.52
CA SER A 187 28.41 16.36 13.18
C SER A 187 28.20 16.19 11.70
N SER A 188 27.54 15.09 11.36
CA SER A 188 27.32 14.66 9.99
C SER A 188 25.94 14.03 9.84
N ALA A 189 25.27 14.38 8.76
CA ALA A 189 24.06 13.72 8.30
C ALA A 189 24.24 13.40 6.81
N VAL A 190 23.97 12.17 6.42
CA VAL A 190 24.17 11.69 5.04
C VAL A 190 22.97 10.86 4.62
N PHE A 191 22.55 11.05 3.38
CA PHE A 191 21.57 10.24 2.67
C PHE A 191 22.15 9.83 1.32
N ALA A 192 22.05 8.55 0.99
CA ALA A 192 22.55 8.02 -0.26
C ALA A 192 21.59 6.98 -0.87
N THR A 193 21.39 7.07 -2.18
CA THR A 193 20.83 5.99 -2.98
C THR A 193 21.80 5.66 -4.10
N ALA A 194 22.08 4.38 -4.32
CA ALA A 194 22.97 3.95 -5.38
C ALA A 194 22.49 2.64 -6.00
N SER A 195 22.87 2.40 -7.26
CA SER A 195 22.59 1.15 -7.95
C SER A 195 23.91 0.49 -8.33
N PHE A 196 24.06 -0.78 -7.98
CA PHE A 196 25.25 -1.60 -8.24
C PHE A 196 24.81 -2.91 -8.89
N GLY A 197 24.86 -2.96 -10.23
CA GLY A 197 24.27 -4.07 -10.98
C GLY A 197 22.75 -4.15 -10.75
N GLU A 198 22.26 -5.30 -10.32
CA GLU A 198 20.84 -5.53 -9.99
C GLU A 198 20.44 -5.03 -8.59
N TRP A 199 21.41 -4.67 -7.76
CA TRP A 199 21.17 -4.21 -6.39
C TRP A 199 20.98 -2.70 -6.33
N ARG A 200 19.98 -2.29 -5.56
CA ARG A 200 19.75 -0.92 -5.14
C ARG A 200 20.08 -0.78 -3.66
N PHE A 201 20.93 0.17 -3.35
CA PHE A 201 21.22 0.62 -2.01
C PHE A 201 20.44 1.89 -1.69
N THR A 202 19.84 1.94 -0.51
CA THR A 202 19.27 3.15 0.10
C THR A 202 19.80 3.21 1.53
N GLY A 203 20.44 4.30 1.91
CA GLY A 203 21.00 4.45 3.24
C GLY A 203 20.92 5.88 3.75
N ALA A 204 20.82 6.00 5.06
CA ALA A 204 20.94 7.27 5.76
C ALA A 204 21.71 7.08 7.07
N TYR A 205 22.38 8.15 7.49
CA TYR A 205 23.13 8.22 8.73
C TYR A 205 23.01 9.62 9.32
N ASN A 206 22.87 9.72 10.64
CA ASN A 206 22.92 10.97 11.38
C ASN A 206 23.72 10.78 12.67
N SER A 207 24.78 11.55 12.87
CA SER A 207 25.66 11.40 14.03
C SER A 207 25.12 12.01 15.32
N GLU A 208 24.14 12.91 15.26
CA GLU A 208 23.63 13.63 16.43
C GLU A 208 22.38 12.98 17.02
N ARG A 209 21.52 12.42 16.16
CA ARG A 209 20.19 11.96 16.56
C ARG A 209 19.72 10.76 15.78
N SER A 210 18.66 10.11 16.26
CA SER A 210 17.99 9.06 15.51
C SER A 210 17.38 9.61 14.21
N LEU A 211 17.27 8.77 13.18
CA LEU A 211 16.73 9.16 11.88
C LEU A 211 15.24 9.49 11.93
N ASN A 212 14.52 9.06 12.98
CA ASN A 212 13.11 9.37 13.17
C ASN A 212 12.83 10.39 14.27
N GLU A 213 13.85 10.98 14.89
CA GLU A 213 13.65 12.02 15.88
C GLU A 213 12.81 13.16 15.30
N THR A 214 11.76 13.51 16.03
CA THR A 214 10.86 14.62 15.72
C THR A 214 11.43 15.93 16.23
N CYS A 215 10.87 17.05 15.79
CA CYS A 215 11.34 18.38 16.19
C CYS A 215 11.10 18.74 17.66
N ASP A 216 10.28 18.00 18.38
CA ASP A 216 10.12 18.05 19.82
C ASP A 216 11.07 17.09 20.57
N GLY A 217 11.98 16.41 19.86
CA GLY A 217 13.03 15.57 20.45
C GLY A 217 12.56 14.16 20.83
N ILE A 218 11.41 13.71 20.32
CA ILE A 218 10.87 12.37 20.58
C ILE A 218 11.26 11.44 19.42
N THR A 219 11.78 10.26 19.73
CA THR A 219 12.07 9.25 18.72
C THR A 219 10.85 8.34 18.53
N ARG A 220 10.27 8.36 17.33
CA ARG A 220 9.09 7.55 16.97
C ARG A 220 9.45 6.43 15.98
N LEU A 221 8.70 5.35 16.05
CA LEU A 221 8.75 4.28 15.07
C LEU A 221 8.02 4.77 13.81
N PHE A 222 8.62 4.70 12.63
CA PHE A 222 8.15 5.33 11.41
C PHE A 222 7.91 6.86 11.50
N ARG A 223 8.68 7.60 10.71
CA ARG A 223 8.54 9.05 10.56
C ARG A 223 7.17 9.43 9.99
N GLY A 224 6.74 10.65 10.27
CA GLY A 224 5.48 11.24 9.79
C GLY A 224 5.59 12.75 9.65
N PRO A 225 4.50 13.43 9.27
CA PRO A 225 4.46 14.88 9.28
C PRO A 225 4.79 15.44 10.67
N GLN A 226 5.44 16.60 10.71
CA GLN A 226 5.79 17.31 11.94
C GLN A 226 5.75 18.82 11.72
N PHE A 227 5.46 19.58 12.78
CA PHE A 227 5.18 21.02 12.71
C PHE A 227 6.33 21.87 12.14
N CYS A 228 7.58 21.41 12.28
CA CYS A 228 8.78 22.10 11.84
C CYS A 228 9.17 21.79 10.38
N GLU A 229 8.62 20.71 9.82
CA GLU A 229 8.77 20.41 8.41
C GLU A 229 7.80 21.34 7.69
N GLN A 230 8.31 22.48 7.20
CA GLN A 230 7.51 23.44 6.45
C GLN A 230 7.02 22.78 5.16
N GLN A 231 5.86 22.13 5.21
CA GLN A 231 5.07 21.88 4.02
C GLN A 231 4.58 23.25 3.56
N TYR A 232 5.20 23.83 2.54
CA TYR A 232 4.54 24.88 1.78
C TYR A 232 3.31 24.22 1.15
N PRO A 233 2.09 24.54 1.59
CA PRO A 233 0.91 23.93 1.00
C PRO A 233 0.74 24.59 -0.37
N THR A 234 1.29 23.97 -1.41
CA THR A 234 0.84 24.25 -2.77
C THR A 234 -0.57 23.69 -2.86
N TYR A 235 -1.57 24.58 -2.84
CA TYR A 235 -2.95 24.17 -2.99
C TYR A 235 -3.14 23.55 -4.38
N GLY A 236 -3.56 22.28 -4.44
CA GLY A 236 -4.09 21.67 -5.66
C GLY A 236 -3.12 20.86 -6.51
N ASP A 237 -1.87 20.64 -6.07
CA ASP A 237 -1.08 19.52 -6.58
C ASP A 237 -1.31 18.30 -5.68
N ASN A 238 -1.55 17.13 -6.27
CA ASN A 238 -1.73 15.89 -5.52
C ASN A 238 -0.37 15.36 -5.02
N SER A 239 0.37 16.21 -4.34
CA SER A 239 1.73 15.96 -3.88
C SER A 239 1.71 15.05 -2.65
N THR A 240 2.52 14.01 -2.68
CA THR A 240 2.68 13.06 -1.57
C THR A 240 4.11 13.12 -1.04
N THR A 241 4.28 12.89 0.26
CA THR A 241 5.58 12.81 0.92
C THR A 241 5.80 11.37 1.38
N GLU A 242 6.98 10.82 1.09
CA GLU A 242 7.37 9.47 1.49
C GLU A 242 8.71 9.50 2.25
N TYR A 243 8.80 8.70 3.31
CA TYR A 243 9.99 8.57 4.12
C TYR A 243 10.76 7.30 3.70
N LEU A 244 11.90 7.47 3.05
CA LEU A 244 12.66 6.37 2.45
C LEU A 244 13.57 5.62 3.45
N THR A 245 13.91 6.25 4.58
CA THR A 245 14.88 5.73 5.55
C THR A 245 14.37 5.83 6.99
N PRO A 246 13.19 5.26 7.32
CA PRO A 246 12.67 5.29 8.68
C PRO A 246 13.52 4.39 9.59
N SER A 247 14.03 4.93 10.69
CA SER A 247 14.73 4.16 11.72
C SER A 247 14.65 4.81 13.11
N LEU A 248 14.41 4.00 14.13
CA LEU A 248 14.63 4.37 15.54
C LEU A 248 16.13 4.57 15.87
N ASP A 249 17.04 4.15 14.99
CA ASP A 249 18.49 4.36 15.13
C ASP A 249 18.95 5.58 14.34
N SER A 250 20.20 5.96 14.56
CA SER A 250 20.94 6.94 13.75
C SER A 250 21.29 6.44 12.35
N VAL A 251 20.99 5.18 12.02
CA VAL A 251 21.37 4.54 10.75
C VAL A 251 20.22 3.78 10.12
N TYR A 252 20.12 3.89 8.81
CA TYR A 252 19.26 3.07 7.97
C TYR A 252 20.09 2.54 6.82
N ALA A 253 19.94 1.28 6.49
CA ALA A 253 20.54 0.69 5.31
C ALA A 253 19.60 -0.34 4.73
N ARG A 254 19.38 -0.30 3.42
CA ARG A 254 18.61 -1.29 2.69
C ARG A 254 19.28 -1.58 1.37
N PHE A 255 19.56 -2.86 1.15
CA PHE A 255 19.99 -3.40 -0.13
C PHE A 255 18.85 -4.24 -0.67
N GLU A 256 18.40 -3.96 -1.88
CA GLU A 256 17.29 -4.69 -2.50
C GLU A 256 17.55 -4.97 -3.98
N ARG A 257 16.99 -6.06 -4.48
CA ARG A 257 16.98 -6.39 -5.92
C ARG A 257 15.69 -7.09 -6.30
N ALA A 258 15.34 -7.06 -7.58
CA ALA A 258 14.33 -7.97 -8.10
C ALA A 258 14.78 -9.43 -7.85
N SER A 259 13.90 -10.28 -7.34
CA SER A 259 14.23 -11.69 -7.14
C SER A 259 14.40 -12.36 -8.51
N PRO A 260 15.45 -13.19 -8.71
CA PRO A 260 15.65 -13.91 -9.97
C PRO A 260 14.62 -15.03 -10.19
N VAL A 261 13.77 -15.31 -9.19
CA VAL A 261 12.77 -16.37 -9.21
C VAL A 261 11.42 -15.78 -9.62
N PRO A 262 10.76 -16.29 -10.68
CA PRO A 262 9.44 -15.83 -11.09
C PRO A 262 8.42 -15.91 -9.94
N ASN A 263 7.61 -14.86 -9.78
CA ASN A 263 6.58 -14.72 -8.74
C ASN A 263 7.10 -14.72 -7.28
N ALA A 264 8.41 -14.61 -7.05
CA ALA A 264 8.96 -14.43 -5.71
C ALA A 264 8.99 -12.94 -5.31
N GLU A 265 8.85 -12.68 -4.00
CA GLU A 265 9.02 -11.32 -3.47
C GLU A 265 10.46 -10.80 -3.63
N THR A 266 10.64 -9.48 -3.62
CA THR A 266 11.94 -8.79 -3.68
C THR A 266 12.95 -9.39 -2.71
N ASP A 267 14.17 -9.64 -3.17
CA ASP A 267 15.28 -9.96 -2.27
C ASP A 267 15.76 -8.67 -1.64
N TYR A 268 15.88 -8.63 -0.31
CA TYR A 268 16.44 -7.49 0.38
C TYR A 268 17.09 -7.86 1.69
N ILE A 269 18.01 -7.01 2.14
CA ILE A 269 18.57 -7.02 3.48
C ILE A 269 18.53 -5.58 3.98
N MET A 270 18.02 -5.37 5.18
CA MET A 270 17.90 -4.04 5.76
C MET A 270 18.14 -3.98 7.26
N TRP A 271 18.58 -2.80 7.68
CA TRP A 271 18.53 -2.32 9.06
C TRP A 271 17.69 -1.03 9.10
N GLY A 272 16.71 -0.97 9.99
CA GLY A 272 15.82 0.18 10.16
C GLY A 272 14.43 -0.25 10.61
N ASP A 273 13.45 0.61 10.42
CA ASP A 273 12.07 0.30 10.76
C ASP A 273 11.42 -0.55 9.66
N TYR A 274 10.71 -1.59 10.06
CA TYR A 274 10.04 -2.51 9.14
C TYR A 274 8.71 -3.03 9.71
N THR A 275 7.82 -3.46 8.81
CA THR A 275 6.60 -4.18 9.17
C THR A 275 6.81 -5.69 9.01
N THR A 276 6.00 -6.51 9.68
CA THR A 276 6.12 -7.98 9.59
C THR A 276 4.96 -8.63 8.84
N SER A 277 4.30 -7.92 7.92
CA SER A 277 3.10 -8.42 7.22
C SER A 277 3.29 -9.76 6.49
N GLU A 278 4.52 -10.09 6.10
CA GLU A 278 4.91 -11.36 5.49
C GLU A 278 4.80 -12.55 6.46
N PHE A 279 4.71 -12.27 7.76
CA PHE A 279 4.45 -13.27 8.80
C PHE A 279 2.97 -13.35 9.16
N ALA A 280 2.07 -12.65 8.45
CA ALA A 280 0.63 -12.64 8.70
C ALA A 280 -0.19 -12.90 7.41
N ARG A 281 0.23 -13.88 6.60
CA ARG A 281 -0.51 -14.30 5.39
C ARG A 281 -1.70 -15.21 5.74
N ALA A 282 -2.60 -15.44 4.78
CA ALA A 282 -3.76 -16.32 4.93
C ALA A 282 -3.40 -17.73 5.41
N SER A 283 -2.21 -18.25 5.06
CA SER A 283 -1.71 -19.54 5.55
C SER A 283 -1.33 -19.55 7.05
N GLN A 284 -1.31 -18.40 7.71
CA GLN A 284 -0.86 -18.19 9.09
C GLN A 284 -2.00 -17.70 10.01
N LEU A 285 -3.22 -18.24 9.81
CA LEU A 285 -4.44 -17.85 10.56
C LEU A 285 -4.24 -17.73 12.09
N PHE A 286 -3.46 -18.62 12.70
CA PHE A 286 -3.26 -18.67 14.16
C PHE A 286 -1.84 -18.32 14.61
N THR A 287 -0.91 -18.10 13.67
CA THR A 287 0.51 -17.83 13.94
C THR A 287 0.99 -16.51 13.36
N GLY A 288 0.06 -15.72 12.81
CA GLY A 288 0.30 -14.45 12.19
C GLY A 288 0.98 -13.44 13.12
N ILE A 289 2.08 -12.82 12.67
CA ILE A 289 2.69 -11.69 13.38
C ILE A 289 2.60 -10.47 12.48
N ASN A 290 1.85 -9.45 12.90
CA ASN A 290 1.79 -8.16 12.23
C ASN A 290 2.16 -7.06 13.21
N ARG A 291 3.46 -6.78 13.31
CA ARG A 291 4.04 -5.74 14.15
C ARG A 291 4.85 -4.78 13.30
N GLN A 292 5.03 -3.60 13.87
CA GLN A 292 5.98 -2.60 13.43
C GLN A 292 7.18 -2.72 14.37
N LEU A 293 8.39 -2.84 13.83
CA LEU A 293 9.61 -3.10 14.61
C LEU A 293 10.77 -2.29 14.02
N SER A 294 11.85 -2.13 14.79
CA SER A 294 13.12 -1.56 14.32
C SER A 294 14.24 -2.56 14.54
N GLY A 295 15.09 -2.75 13.54
CA GLY A 295 16.25 -3.63 13.62
C GLY A 295 16.57 -4.24 12.27
N PHE A 296 16.92 -5.52 12.26
CA PHE A 296 17.29 -6.25 11.06
C PHE A 296 16.10 -6.97 10.42
N LYS A 297 15.99 -6.90 9.09
CA LYS A 297 15.08 -7.75 8.30
C LYS A 297 15.73 -8.13 6.98
N GLY A 298 15.60 -9.39 6.59
CA GLY A 298 16.08 -9.87 5.30
C GLY A 298 15.10 -10.82 4.65
N ASN A 299 15.02 -10.78 3.33
CA ASN A 299 14.31 -11.72 2.49
C ASN A 299 15.23 -12.13 1.34
N TYR A 300 15.38 -13.43 1.11
CA TYR A 300 16.27 -13.94 0.08
C TYR A 300 15.74 -15.22 -0.57
N SER A 301 15.75 -15.25 -1.89
CA SER A 301 15.33 -16.38 -2.71
C SER A 301 16.52 -17.25 -3.16
N ILE A 302 16.43 -18.54 -2.87
CA ILE A 302 17.40 -19.59 -3.23
C ILE A 302 16.66 -20.66 -4.04
N GLY A 303 16.71 -20.55 -5.38
CA GLY A 303 15.93 -21.43 -6.25
C GLY A 303 14.43 -21.30 -5.95
N ALA A 304 13.71 -22.40 -5.74
CA ALA A 304 12.29 -22.35 -5.40
C ALA A 304 11.99 -22.00 -3.93
N LEU A 305 13.00 -21.80 -3.09
CA LEU A 305 12.86 -21.51 -1.67
C LEU A 305 13.04 -20.00 -1.42
N GLN A 306 12.11 -19.39 -0.71
CA GLN A 306 12.21 -18.02 -0.21
C GLN A 306 12.31 -18.03 1.30
N LEU A 307 13.35 -17.39 1.84
CA LEU A 307 13.63 -17.32 3.26
C LEU A 307 13.57 -15.87 3.73
N THR A 308 12.74 -15.61 4.75
CA THR A 308 12.62 -14.32 5.41
C THR A 308 13.08 -14.46 6.86
N ALA A 309 13.93 -13.56 7.33
CA ALA A 309 14.39 -13.49 8.71
C ALA A 309 14.24 -12.07 9.26
N LEU A 310 14.00 -11.94 10.55
CA LEU A 310 13.91 -10.66 11.24
C LEU A 310 14.49 -10.73 12.65
N TYR A 311 14.95 -9.58 13.13
CA TYR A 311 15.47 -9.37 14.47
C TYR A 311 15.20 -7.94 14.92
N SER A 312 14.67 -7.79 16.13
CA SER A 312 14.40 -6.51 16.78
C SER A 312 14.83 -6.62 18.23
N ASP A 313 15.56 -5.63 18.73
CA ASP A 313 15.99 -5.46 20.12
C ASP A 313 15.19 -4.40 20.87
N LYS A 314 14.48 -3.53 20.14
CA LYS A 314 13.56 -2.52 20.67
C LYS A 314 12.13 -3.01 20.59
N ILE A 315 11.61 -3.57 21.68
CA ILE A 315 10.28 -4.18 21.71
C ILE A 315 9.49 -3.63 22.88
N GLU A 316 8.33 -3.11 22.54
CA GLU A 316 7.40 -2.58 23.50
C GLU A 316 6.18 -3.48 23.68
N GLY A 317 5.37 -3.20 24.70
CA GLY A 317 4.08 -3.83 24.87
C GLY A 317 3.20 -3.60 23.64
N PHE A 318 2.38 -4.58 23.24
CA PHE A 318 1.49 -4.45 22.09
C PHE A 318 0.04 -4.57 22.51
N GLN A 319 -0.80 -3.68 21.99
CA GLN A 319 -2.23 -3.64 22.30
C GLN A 319 -3.04 -3.51 20.99
N ARG A 320 -4.16 -4.23 20.94
CA ARG A 320 -5.21 -4.04 19.93
C ARG A 320 -6.49 -3.64 20.64
N ASP A 321 -7.00 -2.47 20.30
CA ASP A 321 -8.25 -1.96 20.80
C ASP A 321 -9.32 -1.98 19.71
N THR A 322 -10.56 -2.26 20.12
CA THR A 322 -11.74 -2.19 19.27
C THR A 322 -12.73 -1.27 19.97
N ILE A 323 -12.83 -0.05 19.46
CA ILE A 323 -13.60 1.04 20.05
C ILE A 323 -14.89 1.20 19.26
N THR A 324 -16.01 1.30 19.98
CA THR A 324 -17.30 1.62 19.37
C THR A 324 -17.37 3.13 19.10
N PRO A 325 -17.58 3.57 17.85
CA PRO A 325 -17.75 4.98 17.54
C PRO A 325 -18.99 5.56 18.22
N ASP A 326 -18.93 6.82 18.62
CA ASP A 326 -20.03 7.54 19.28
C ASP A 326 -20.77 8.51 18.34
N GLY A 327 -20.42 8.51 17.05
CA GLY A 327 -20.99 9.44 16.06
C GLY A 327 -20.27 10.78 15.97
N THR A 328 -19.26 11.04 16.80
CA THR A 328 -18.55 12.32 16.84
C THR A 328 -17.20 12.24 16.13
N SER A 329 -16.66 13.42 15.77
CA SER A 329 -15.25 13.60 15.41
C SER A 329 -14.41 13.90 16.65
N GLY A 330 -14.80 13.34 17.81
CA GLY A 330 -14.24 13.66 19.12
C GLY A 330 -13.03 12.82 19.50
N TYR A 331 -12.69 12.88 20.79
CA TYR A 331 -11.62 12.06 21.37
C TYR A 331 -12.10 10.63 21.62
N TYR A 332 -11.39 9.68 21.01
CA TYR A 332 -11.46 8.26 21.32
C TYR A 332 -10.26 7.88 22.19
N PHE A 333 -10.49 7.11 23.25
CA PHE A 333 -9.46 6.75 24.21
C PHE A 333 -8.94 5.35 23.94
N LEU A 334 -7.61 5.22 23.88
CA LEU A 334 -6.91 3.95 23.86
C LEU A 334 -6.85 3.38 25.29
N SER A 335 -6.78 2.05 25.40
CA SER A 335 -6.77 1.32 26.67
C SER A 335 -5.45 1.48 27.44
N ARG A 336 -4.41 1.97 26.77
CA ARG A 336 -3.07 2.21 27.33
C ARG A 336 -2.60 3.61 26.96
N ARG A 337 -1.84 4.21 27.86
CA ARG A 337 -1.14 5.48 27.71
C ARG A 337 0.34 5.23 27.39
N LEU A 338 1.11 6.28 27.14
CA LEU A 338 2.53 6.19 26.79
C LEU A 338 2.72 5.31 25.55
N VAL A 339 1.96 5.64 24.51
CA VAL A 339 1.99 4.93 23.23
C VAL A 339 3.30 5.27 22.52
N GLN A 340 4.01 4.25 22.04
CA GLN A 340 5.20 4.45 21.21
C GLN A 340 4.80 5.20 19.94
N GLY A 341 5.36 6.39 19.76
CA GLY A 341 5.06 7.24 18.61
C GLY A 341 5.21 6.48 17.29
N GLY A 342 4.25 6.63 16.38
CA GLY A 342 4.24 6.06 15.03
C GLY A 342 4.14 4.54 14.93
N SER A 343 3.94 3.86 16.05
CA SER A 343 3.62 2.42 16.10
C SER A 343 2.14 2.10 15.84
N GLU A 344 1.30 3.13 15.75
CA GLU A 344 -0.14 3.00 15.60
C GLU A 344 -0.54 2.64 14.16
N ARG A 345 -1.54 1.76 14.06
CA ARG A 345 -2.33 1.55 12.85
C ARG A 345 -3.78 1.62 13.23
N VAL A 346 -4.52 2.50 12.56
CA VAL A 346 -5.93 2.75 12.84
C VAL A 346 -6.75 2.37 11.62
N PHE A 347 -7.81 1.60 11.85
CA PHE A 347 -8.73 1.14 10.83
C PHE A 347 -10.17 1.43 11.25
N VAL A 348 -11.02 1.68 10.27
CA VAL A 348 -12.46 1.52 10.40
C VAL A 348 -12.81 0.14 9.85
N GLU A 349 -13.28 -0.74 10.72
CA GLU A 349 -13.82 -2.05 10.35
C GLU A 349 -15.33 -1.97 10.33
N VAL A 350 -15.94 -2.42 9.22
CA VAL A 350 -17.38 -2.51 9.05
C VAL A 350 -17.76 -3.97 9.16
N GLU A 351 -18.58 -4.30 10.15
CA GLU A 351 -19.02 -5.66 10.47
C GLU A 351 -20.52 -5.79 10.27
N ARG A 352 -21.00 -7.01 9.98
CA ARG A 352 -22.45 -7.25 9.96
C ARG A 352 -23.00 -7.18 11.38
N LEU A 353 -24.01 -6.33 11.62
CA LEU A 353 -24.55 -6.10 12.97
C LEU A 353 -25.09 -7.39 13.60
N ASN A 354 -25.68 -8.27 12.79
CA ASN A 354 -26.26 -9.55 13.22
C ASN A 354 -25.25 -10.71 13.25
N GLU A 355 -24.04 -10.52 12.72
CA GLU A 355 -22.95 -11.51 12.72
C GLU A 355 -21.62 -10.85 13.15
N PRO A 356 -21.47 -10.52 14.45
CA PRO A 356 -20.28 -9.83 14.95
C PRO A 356 -18.99 -10.60 14.65
N GLY A 357 -17.94 -9.90 14.24
CA GLY A 357 -16.64 -10.48 13.88
C GLY A 357 -16.47 -10.86 12.40
N VAL A 358 -17.52 -10.79 11.58
CA VAL A 358 -17.38 -10.86 10.11
C VAL A 358 -17.16 -9.46 9.56
N VAL A 359 -15.89 -9.13 9.29
CA VAL A 359 -15.51 -7.85 8.68
C VAL A 359 -15.85 -7.88 7.19
N VAL A 360 -16.76 -6.99 6.78
CA VAL A 360 -17.20 -6.79 5.39
C VAL A 360 -16.26 -5.83 4.67
N GLU A 361 -15.87 -4.76 5.35
CA GLU A 361 -14.95 -3.75 4.84
C GLU A 361 -13.94 -3.37 5.93
N ARG A 362 -12.69 -3.14 5.53
CA ARG A 362 -11.67 -2.54 6.41
C ARG A 362 -11.01 -1.38 5.67
N ARG A 363 -11.15 -0.18 6.21
CA ARG A 363 -10.55 1.04 5.69
C ARG A 363 -9.43 1.52 6.61
N SER A 364 -8.21 1.68 6.09
CA SER A 364 -7.09 2.25 6.85
C SER A 364 -7.25 3.75 6.97
N LEU A 365 -7.08 4.29 8.18
CA LEU A 365 -7.00 5.72 8.42
C LEU A 365 -5.53 6.18 8.44
N GLN A 366 -5.27 7.35 7.87
CA GLN A 366 -3.95 7.97 7.78
C GLN A 366 -3.79 9.04 8.87
N ARG A 367 -2.67 8.98 9.60
CA ARG A 367 -2.31 10.01 10.59
C ARG A 367 -2.13 11.35 9.89
N GLY A 368 -2.64 12.40 10.51
CA GLY A 368 -2.56 13.77 10.01
C GLY A 368 -3.72 14.12 9.09
N SER A 369 -4.10 13.29 8.11
CA SER A 369 -5.25 13.57 7.25
C SER A 369 -6.58 13.12 7.84
N ASP A 370 -6.63 11.94 8.45
CA ASP A 370 -7.88 11.34 8.94
C ASP A 370 -8.02 11.45 10.46
N TYR A 371 -6.90 11.45 11.20
CA TYR A 371 -6.88 11.59 12.65
C TYR A 371 -5.59 12.22 13.18
N GLU A 372 -5.64 12.72 14.41
CA GLU A 372 -4.50 13.11 15.24
C GLU A 372 -4.41 12.19 16.46
N ILE A 373 -3.21 11.98 17.00
CA ILE A 373 -2.99 11.13 18.17
C ILE A 373 -2.14 11.86 19.20
N ASP A 374 -2.55 11.77 20.46
CA ASP A 374 -1.75 12.14 21.62
C ASP A 374 -1.17 10.87 22.24
N TYR A 375 0.13 10.69 22.09
CA TYR A 375 0.84 9.49 22.52
C TYR A 375 0.93 9.35 24.04
N ASP A 376 1.04 10.46 24.77
CA ASP A 376 1.16 10.46 26.24
C ASP A 376 -0.19 10.18 26.92
N ARG A 377 -1.26 10.73 26.35
CA ARG A 377 -2.63 10.54 26.83
C ARG A 377 -3.29 9.28 26.27
N GLY A 378 -2.78 8.74 25.16
CA GLY A 378 -3.40 7.61 24.47
C GLY A 378 -4.77 7.98 23.92
N THR A 379 -4.87 9.11 23.19
CA THR A 379 -6.14 9.56 22.63
C THR A 379 -6.05 9.81 21.12
N LEU A 380 -7.06 9.37 20.38
CA LEU A 380 -7.25 9.62 18.96
C LEU A 380 -8.31 10.69 18.76
N LEU A 381 -8.00 11.74 17.99
CA LEU A 381 -8.95 12.76 17.57
C LEU A 381 -9.23 12.58 16.07
N LEU A 382 -10.44 12.17 15.71
CA LEU A 382 -10.80 11.98 14.29
C LEU A 382 -11.10 13.34 13.63
N ARG A 383 -10.72 13.50 12.36
CA ARG A 383 -11.08 14.69 11.57
C ARG A 383 -12.48 14.64 10.98
N GLN A 384 -13.07 13.45 10.90
CA GLN A 384 -14.43 13.23 10.42
C GLN A 384 -15.23 12.44 11.45
N PRO A 385 -16.55 12.71 11.58
CA PRO A 385 -17.39 11.97 12.50
C PRO A 385 -17.53 10.52 12.05
N LEU A 386 -17.40 9.60 12.99
CA LEU A 386 -17.53 8.16 12.73
C LEU A 386 -18.80 7.64 13.40
N ARG A 387 -19.78 7.21 12.59
CA ARG A 387 -21.07 6.70 13.09
C ARG A 387 -20.91 5.28 13.59
N GLN A 388 -21.70 4.91 14.60
CA GLN A 388 -21.70 3.53 15.10
C GLN A 388 -22.33 2.55 14.10
N VAL A 389 -23.35 3.00 13.36
CA VAL A 389 -24.14 2.19 12.44
C VAL A 389 -24.22 2.89 11.09
N GLU A 390 -24.11 2.09 10.04
CA GLU A 390 -24.30 2.48 8.64
C GLU A 390 -25.26 1.49 7.97
N PHE A 391 -25.86 1.89 6.86
CA PHE A 391 -26.68 1.01 6.03
C PHE A 391 -25.95 0.75 4.73
N ASP A 392 -25.92 -0.50 4.29
CA ASP A 392 -25.46 -0.81 2.94
C ASP A 392 -26.51 -0.43 1.87
N LEU A 393 -26.16 -0.62 0.60
CA LEU A 393 -27.05 -0.33 -0.53
C LEU A 393 -28.29 -1.24 -0.58
N PHE A 394 -28.30 -2.33 0.18
CA PHE A 394 -29.39 -3.32 0.26
C PHE A 394 -30.23 -3.16 1.54
N GLY A 395 -29.90 -2.19 2.40
CA GLY A 395 -30.61 -1.90 3.64
C GLY A 395 -30.20 -2.76 4.84
N GLU A 396 -29.11 -3.51 4.75
CA GLU A 396 -28.55 -4.22 5.90
C GLU A 396 -27.84 -3.24 6.84
N SER A 397 -28.10 -3.40 8.14
CA SER A 397 -27.42 -2.62 9.18
C SER A 397 -26.00 -3.15 9.39
N LEU A 398 -25.02 -2.28 9.19
CA LEU A 398 -23.61 -2.54 9.41
C LEU A 398 -23.13 -1.80 10.66
N ALA A 399 -22.33 -2.47 11.48
CA ALA A 399 -21.69 -1.88 12.66
C ALA A 399 -20.28 -1.43 12.30
N GLN A 400 -19.97 -0.16 12.55
CA GLN A 400 -18.61 0.34 12.40
C GLN A 400 -17.84 0.21 13.71
N ARG A 401 -16.55 -0.16 13.63
CA ARG A 401 -15.61 -0.27 14.73
C ARG A 401 -14.35 0.50 14.39
N LEU A 402 -13.89 1.32 15.33
CA LEU A 402 -12.57 1.93 15.25
C LEU A 402 -11.57 0.95 15.86
N VAL A 403 -10.71 0.36 15.04
CA VAL A 403 -9.70 -0.62 15.47
C VAL A 403 -8.34 0.03 15.45
N ALA A 404 -7.68 0.10 16.60
CA ALA A 404 -6.34 0.64 16.74
C ALA A 404 -5.40 -0.44 17.25
N THR A 405 -4.30 -0.69 16.54
CA THR A 405 -3.19 -1.51 17.04
C THR A 405 -1.98 -0.63 17.25
N TYR A 406 -1.33 -0.73 18.40
CA TYR A 406 -0.25 0.16 18.76
C TYR A 406 0.69 -0.48 19.80
N GLN A 407 1.87 0.10 19.96
CA GLN A 407 2.82 -0.27 20.99
C GLN A 407 2.81 0.74 22.13
N PHE A 408 3.13 0.31 23.35
CA PHE A 408 3.13 1.17 24.54
C PHE A 408 4.26 0.80 25.49
N GLU A 409 4.80 1.83 26.16
CA GLU A 409 5.83 1.68 27.18
C GLU A 409 5.23 1.02 28.42
N GLY A 410 5.75 -0.16 28.76
CA GLY A 410 5.33 -0.94 29.92
C GLY A 410 6.18 -0.66 31.16
N ALA A 411 5.67 -1.00 32.35
CA ALA A 411 6.42 -0.83 33.60
C ALA A 411 7.63 -1.78 33.74
N ASP A 412 7.67 -2.87 32.97
CA ASP A 412 8.76 -3.85 32.90
C ASP A 412 9.29 -3.94 31.45
N SER A 413 9.98 -2.89 30.98
CA SER A 413 10.74 -2.93 29.72
C SER A 413 12.11 -3.56 29.95
N GLY A 414 12.14 -4.87 30.21
CA GLY A 414 13.39 -5.63 30.17
C GLY A 414 13.95 -5.67 28.74
N ASP A 415 15.28 -5.83 28.59
CA ASP A 415 15.98 -6.00 27.30
C ASP A 415 15.41 -7.22 26.54
N THR A 416 14.34 -7.01 25.78
CA THR A 416 13.60 -8.08 25.11
C THR A 416 13.92 -8.04 23.63
N ALA A 417 14.41 -9.15 23.11
CA ALA A 417 14.66 -9.33 21.69
C ALA A 417 13.66 -10.29 21.05
N LEU A 418 13.29 -10.02 19.79
CA LEU A 418 12.40 -10.85 18.99
C LEU A 418 13.14 -11.25 17.73
N TYR A 419 13.13 -12.55 17.50
CA TYR A 419 13.68 -13.20 16.32
C TYR A 419 12.52 -13.89 15.60
N GLY A 420 12.54 -13.85 14.27
CA GLY A 420 11.54 -14.50 13.45
C GLY A 420 12.16 -15.02 12.17
N ALA A 421 11.71 -16.19 11.73
CA ALA A 421 12.12 -16.77 10.46
C ALA A 421 10.91 -17.42 9.77
N ARG A 422 10.88 -17.33 8.44
CA ARG A 422 9.86 -17.94 7.61
C ARG A 422 10.53 -18.52 6.38
N ALA A 423 10.15 -19.75 6.05
CA ALA A 423 10.46 -20.37 4.77
C ALA A 423 9.15 -20.54 3.99
N SER A 424 9.19 -20.26 2.69
CA SER A 424 8.11 -20.60 1.78
C SER A 424 8.68 -21.07 0.46
N THR A 425 8.02 -22.02 -0.19
CA THR A 425 8.39 -22.38 -1.55
C THR A 425 7.37 -21.85 -2.55
N THR A 426 7.84 -21.47 -3.74
CA THR A 426 6.99 -21.01 -4.85
C THR A 426 6.07 -22.13 -5.36
N SER A 427 6.35 -23.40 -5.04
CA SER A 427 5.45 -24.53 -5.28
C SER A 427 4.45 -24.70 -4.14
N ASN A 428 3.31 -23.99 -4.17
CA ASN A 428 2.05 -24.18 -3.40
C ASN A 428 2.09 -24.59 -1.91
N VAL A 429 3.25 -24.61 -1.24
CA VAL A 429 3.42 -25.15 0.11
C VAL A 429 4.31 -24.19 0.92
N ALA A 430 3.72 -23.50 1.88
CA ALA A 430 4.47 -22.69 2.86
C ALA A 430 4.67 -23.51 4.14
N LEU A 431 5.93 -23.70 4.57
CA LEU A 431 6.29 -24.34 5.84
C LEU A 431 6.91 -23.29 6.77
N GLY A 432 6.16 -22.82 7.76
CA GLY A 432 6.65 -21.88 8.78
C GLY A 432 7.17 -22.61 10.02
N ALA A 433 8.35 -22.26 10.52
CA ALA A 433 8.89 -22.72 11.81
C ALA A 433 9.33 -21.52 12.68
N LYS A 434 9.13 -21.60 14.00
CA LYS A 434 9.48 -20.57 14.99
C LYS A 434 10.57 -21.08 15.94
N VAL A 435 11.50 -20.21 16.34
CA VAL A 435 12.35 -20.37 17.54
C VAL A 435 12.02 -19.23 18.51
N GLY A 436 11.90 -19.55 19.80
CA GLY A 436 11.24 -18.74 20.83
C GLY A 436 11.99 -17.51 21.36
N GLN A 437 11.30 -16.76 22.22
CA GLN A 437 11.79 -15.61 23.00
C GLN A 437 12.64 -16.10 24.18
N ARG A 438 13.63 -15.29 24.58
CA ARG A 438 14.31 -15.41 25.87
C ARG A 438 14.10 -14.13 26.66
#